data_AF-A0A382IS46-F1
#
_entry.id   AF-A0A382IS46-F1
#
_cell.length_a   1.000
_cell.length_b   1.000
_cell.length_c   1.000
_cell.angle_alpha   90.00
_cell.angle_beta   90.00
_cell.angle_gamma   90.00
#
_symmetry.space_group_name_H-M   'P 1'
#
loop_
_entity.id
_entity.type
_entity.pdbx_description
1 polymer ?
#
loop_
_entity_poly.entity_id
_entity_poly.type
_entity_poly.pdbx_seq_one_letter_code
_entity_poly.pdbx_strand_id
1 'polypeptide(L)'
;VIPAEIQGFFQTNQDLLWLTTVLLDLTVTVMMYRIFGRQGLLACIVLGILLSNLQGPKLTTILGFQTSLGVIFYSGIFFATDLLSEKYGRMQANRAVIIGFAVSVITVLMLSIALEFQPTTDPKTAALSRNIQDAFATILNFTPRFVFGSLLAYLISQTFDVWFFHYIKRRTDGRYLWLRNNLSTMASQII
;
A
#
# COMPACT_ATOMS: atom_id res chain seq x y z
N VAL A 1 13.42 -9.74 20.91
CA VAL A 1 14.54 -9.64 19.95
C VAL A 1 14.62 -10.98 19.23
N ILE A 2 14.68 -10.98 17.89
CA ILE A 2 14.78 -12.22 17.10
C ILE A 2 16.10 -12.92 17.44
N PRO A 3 16.13 -14.24 17.73
CA PRO A 3 17.36 -14.98 18.00
C PRO A 3 18.43 -14.76 16.92
N ALA A 4 19.70 -14.66 17.33
CA ALA A 4 20.81 -14.37 16.41
C ALA A 4 20.96 -15.42 15.30
N GLU A 5 20.67 -16.70 15.61
CA GLU A 5 20.67 -17.80 14.63
C GLU A 5 19.64 -17.58 13.51
N ILE A 6 18.44 -17.10 13.87
CA ILE A 6 17.38 -16.79 12.91
C ILE A 6 17.76 -15.56 12.07
N GLN A 7 18.38 -14.56 12.68
CA GLN A 7 18.88 -13.40 11.94
C GLN A 7 19.95 -13.79 10.92
N GLY A 8 20.93 -14.61 11.32
CA GLY A 8 21.98 -15.11 10.43
C GLY A 8 21.40 -15.94 9.28
N PHE A 9 20.42 -16.80 9.56
CA PHE A 9 19.75 -17.59 8.52
C PHE A 9 19.08 -16.71 7.46
N PHE A 10 18.30 -15.71 7.86
CA PHE A 10 17.61 -14.83 6.91
C PHE A 10 18.55 -13.85 6.20
N GLN A 11 19.67 -13.48 6.82
CA GLN A 11 20.71 -12.70 6.13
C GLN A 11 21.21 -13.42 4.88
N THR A 12 21.42 -14.74 4.96
CA THR A 12 21.84 -15.57 3.83
C THR A 12 20.69 -15.96 2.90
N ASN A 13 19.43 -15.97 3.38
CA ASN A 13 18.26 -16.46 2.64
C ASN A 13 17.19 -15.36 2.46
N GLN A 14 17.52 -14.27 1.76
CA GLN A 14 16.60 -13.14 1.52
C GLN A 14 15.35 -13.53 0.73
N ASP A 15 15.48 -14.42 -0.26
CA ASP A 15 14.34 -14.85 -1.09
C ASP A 15 13.30 -15.64 -0.28
N LEU A 16 13.78 -16.45 0.67
CA LEU A 16 12.92 -17.17 1.61
C LEU A 16 12.27 -16.21 2.61
N LEU A 17 13.00 -15.20 3.10
CA LEU A 17 12.43 -14.15 3.95
C LEU A 17 11.29 -13.41 3.22
N TRP A 18 11.49 -13.09 1.94
CA TRP A 18 10.44 -12.48 1.13
C TRP A 18 9.21 -13.39 1.01
N LEU A 19 9.41 -14.65 0.63
CA LEU A 19 8.31 -15.61 0.45
C LEU A 19 7.52 -15.81 1.75
N THR A 20 8.23 -16.00 2.86
CA THR A 20 7.60 -16.16 4.19
C THR A 20 6.84 -14.91 4.61
N THR A 21 7.34 -13.71 4.28
CA THR A 21 6.64 -12.45 4.55
C THR A 21 5.34 -12.33 3.73
N VAL A 22 5.37 -12.67 2.45
CA VAL A 22 4.16 -12.69 1.59
C VAL A 22 3.11 -13.67 2.14
N LEU A 23 3.53 -14.89 2.49
CA LEU A 23 2.63 -15.91 3.04
C LEU A 23 2.02 -15.45 4.38
N LEU A 24 2.83 -14.81 5.23
CA LEU A 24 2.36 -14.25 6.50
C LEU A 24 1.31 -13.16 6.26
N ASP A 25 1.58 -12.20 5.36
CA ASP A 25 0.69 -11.09 5.03
C ASP A 25 -0.68 -11.57 4.52
N LEU A 26 -0.67 -12.55 3.60
CA LEU A 26 -1.90 -13.18 3.11
C LEU A 26 -2.64 -13.94 4.21
N THR A 27 -1.92 -14.68 5.06
CA THR A 27 -2.52 -15.42 6.18
C THR A 27 -3.18 -14.48 7.17
N VAL A 28 -2.52 -13.38 7.53
CA VAL A 28 -3.06 -12.33 8.41
C VAL A 28 -4.29 -11.70 7.78
N THR A 29 -4.27 -11.43 6.47
CA THR A 29 -5.43 -10.88 5.76
C THR A 29 -6.65 -11.82 5.81
N VAL A 30 -6.44 -13.12 5.57
CA VAL A 30 -7.50 -14.13 5.68
C VAL A 30 -8.01 -14.24 7.13
N MET A 31 -7.11 -14.21 8.11
CA MET A 31 -7.48 -14.26 9.53
C MET A 31 -8.30 -13.03 9.94
N MET A 32 -7.88 -11.83 9.54
CA MET A 32 -8.59 -10.58 9.77
C MET A 32 -9.98 -10.59 9.14
N TYR A 33 -10.12 -11.15 7.94
CA TYR A 33 -11.43 -11.36 7.32
C TYR A 33 -12.29 -12.34 8.11
N ARG A 34 -11.74 -13.47 8.57
CA ARG A 34 -12.50 -14.46 9.34
C ARG A 34 -13.01 -13.92 10.68
N ILE A 35 -12.23 -13.07 11.35
CA ILE A 35 -12.56 -12.54 12.67
C ILE A 35 -13.45 -11.29 12.57
N PHE A 36 -13.10 -10.36 11.69
CA PHE A 36 -13.71 -9.01 11.64
C PHE A 36 -14.50 -8.73 10.34
N GLY A 37 -14.57 -9.70 9.41
CA GLY A 37 -15.30 -9.58 8.16
C GLY A 37 -14.84 -8.38 7.32
N ARG A 38 -15.81 -7.58 6.88
CA ARG A 38 -15.58 -6.39 6.04
C ARG A 38 -14.62 -5.38 6.68
N GLN A 39 -14.73 -5.15 7.99
CA GLN A 39 -13.89 -4.19 8.69
C GLN A 39 -12.44 -4.66 8.77
N GLY A 40 -12.23 -5.98 8.91
CA GLY A 40 -10.90 -6.59 8.86
C GLY A 40 -10.21 -6.35 7.53
N LEU A 41 -10.93 -6.55 6.40
CA LEU A 41 -10.39 -6.28 5.07
C LEU A 41 -10.05 -4.81 4.86
N LEU A 42 -10.92 -3.89 5.30
CA LEU A 42 -10.62 -2.46 5.25
C LEU A 42 -9.35 -2.12 6.03
N ALA A 43 -9.19 -2.66 7.24
CA ALA A 43 -8.00 -2.44 8.04
C ALA A 43 -6.73 -2.98 7.36
N CYS A 44 -6.80 -4.18 6.77
CA CYS A 44 -5.69 -4.76 6.01
C CYS A 44 -5.30 -3.90 4.80
N ILE A 45 -6.26 -3.39 4.04
CA ILE A 45 -5.99 -2.52 2.88
C ILE A 45 -5.31 -1.22 3.33
N VAL A 46 -5.86 -0.55 4.34
CA VAL A 46 -5.32 0.72 4.86
C VAL A 46 -3.91 0.51 5.42
N LEU A 47 -3.71 -0.53 6.23
CA LEU A 47 -2.41 -0.86 6.81
C LEU A 47 -1.40 -1.23 5.73
N GLY A 48 -1.79 -2.05 4.76
CA GLY A 48 -0.94 -2.46 3.65
C GLY A 48 -0.48 -1.26 2.83
N ILE A 49 -1.38 -0.34 2.48
CA ILE A 49 -1.04 0.90 1.76
C ILE A 49 -0.05 1.74 2.58
N LEU A 50 -0.30 1.91 3.88
CA LEU A 50 0.60 2.68 4.76
C LEU A 50 1.99 2.03 4.86
N LEU A 51 2.05 0.72 5.08
CA LEU A 51 3.31 -0.04 5.16
C LEU A 51 4.07 -0.02 3.83
N SER A 52 3.36 -0.14 2.71
CA SER A 52 3.93 -0.03 1.37
C SER A 52 4.56 1.34 1.13
N ASN A 53 3.87 2.42 1.49
CA ASN A 53 4.40 3.78 1.35
C ASN A 53 5.61 4.04 2.25
N LEU A 54 5.59 3.53 3.49
CA LEU A 54 6.68 3.71 4.45
C LEU A 54 7.93 2.90 4.07
N GLN A 55 7.74 1.68 3.58
CA GLN A 55 8.82 0.76 3.23
C GLN A 55 9.24 0.87 1.76
N GLY A 56 8.47 1.57 0.94
CA GLY A 56 8.71 1.83 -0.47
C GLY A 56 10.14 2.31 -0.79
N PRO A 57 10.70 3.26 -0.04
CA PRO A 57 12.06 3.75 -0.28
C PRO A 57 13.17 2.74 0.05
N LYS A 58 12.87 1.68 0.82
CA LYS A 58 13.84 0.67 1.20
C LYS A 58 14.01 -0.34 0.07
N LEU A 59 15.16 -0.28 -0.61
CA LEU A 59 15.52 -1.17 -1.70
C LEU A 59 16.18 -2.44 -1.16
N THR A 60 15.88 -3.57 -1.79
CA THR A 60 16.44 -4.89 -1.47
C THR A 60 16.63 -5.69 -2.76
N THR A 61 17.42 -6.77 -2.71
CA THR A 61 17.60 -7.68 -3.84
C THR A 61 16.87 -8.98 -3.55
N ILE A 62 15.97 -9.36 -4.44
CA ILE A 62 15.13 -10.55 -4.31
C ILE A 62 15.16 -11.26 -5.66
N LEU A 63 15.45 -12.56 -5.66
CA LEU A 63 15.60 -13.40 -6.86
C LEU A 63 16.60 -12.81 -7.87
N GLY A 64 17.62 -12.10 -7.39
CA GLY A 64 18.63 -11.44 -8.23
C GLY A 64 18.22 -10.09 -8.82
N PHE A 65 17.00 -9.60 -8.55
CA PHE A 65 16.52 -8.31 -9.03
C PHE A 65 16.39 -7.31 -7.88
N GLN A 66 16.82 -6.07 -8.13
CA GLN A 66 16.60 -4.98 -7.19
C GLN A 66 15.13 -4.58 -7.19
N THR A 67 14.51 -4.57 -6.02
CA THR A 67 13.10 -4.24 -5.82
C THR A 67 12.90 -3.42 -4.56
N SER A 68 11.75 -2.76 -4.46
CA SER A 68 11.32 -2.05 -3.27
C SER A 68 10.68 -3.02 -2.28
N LEU A 69 10.99 -2.87 -1.00
CA LEU A 69 10.37 -3.68 0.06
C LEU A 69 8.86 -3.43 0.17
N GLY A 70 8.38 -2.25 -0.22
CA GLY A 70 6.96 -1.93 -0.25
C GLY A 70 6.13 -2.81 -1.18
N VAL A 71 6.77 -3.40 -2.22
CA VAL A 71 6.09 -4.25 -3.22
C VAL A 71 5.43 -5.48 -2.59
N ILE A 72 6.00 -5.99 -1.49
CA ILE A 72 5.49 -7.17 -0.76
C ILE A 72 4.01 -6.99 -0.38
N PHE A 73 3.67 -5.83 0.17
CA PHE A 73 2.33 -5.56 0.69
C PHE A 73 1.27 -5.41 -0.40
N TYR A 74 1.65 -5.20 -1.66
CA TYR A 74 0.67 -5.15 -2.75
C TYR A 74 -0.03 -6.50 -2.95
N SER A 75 0.63 -7.62 -2.63
CA SER A 75 -0.02 -8.93 -2.67
C SER A 75 -1.21 -9.02 -1.72
N GLY A 76 -1.05 -8.63 -0.45
CA GLY A 76 -2.14 -8.54 0.52
C GLY A 76 -3.16 -7.46 0.20
N ILE A 77 -2.74 -6.28 -0.26
CA ILE A 77 -3.65 -5.18 -0.64
C ILE A 77 -4.57 -5.64 -1.78
N PHE A 78 -4.02 -6.20 -2.86
CA PHE A 78 -4.83 -6.65 -3.99
C PHE A 78 -5.73 -7.80 -3.58
N PHE A 79 -5.21 -8.80 -2.87
CA PHE A 79 -6.02 -9.90 -2.36
C PHE A 79 -7.19 -9.42 -1.48
N ALA A 80 -6.93 -8.51 -0.54
CA ALA A 80 -7.96 -7.95 0.34
C ALA A 80 -8.98 -7.11 -0.44
N THR A 81 -8.52 -6.32 -1.42
CA THR A 81 -9.37 -5.44 -2.24
C THR A 81 -10.26 -6.25 -3.17
N ASP A 82 -9.73 -7.32 -3.77
CA ASP A 82 -10.48 -8.24 -4.63
C ASP A 82 -11.56 -8.97 -3.82
N LEU A 83 -11.20 -9.51 -2.65
CA LEU A 83 -12.16 -10.16 -1.77
C LEU A 83 -13.25 -9.19 -1.28
N LEU A 84 -12.87 -7.94 -0.96
CA LEU A 84 -13.81 -6.89 -0.58
C LEU A 84 -14.74 -6.52 -1.75
N SER A 85 -14.21 -6.45 -2.97
CA SER A 85 -14.96 -6.16 -4.19
C SER A 85 -15.95 -7.28 -4.54
N GLU A 86 -15.53 -8.54 -4.43
CA GLU A 86 -16.35 -9.70 -4.73
C GLU A 86 -17.49 -9.87 -3.73
N LYS A 87 -17.21 -9.73 -2.43
CA LYS A 87 -18.21 -9.97 -1.37
C LYS A 87 -19.10 -8.77 -1.07
N TYR A 88 -18.58 -7.55 -1.23
CA TYR A 88 -19.26 -6.32 -0.78
C TYR A 88 -19.40 -5.27 -1.88
N GLY A 89 -18.97 -5.59 -3.10
CA GLY A 89 -19.10 -4.75 -4.29
C GLY A 89 -17.92 -3.80 -4.50
N ARG A 90 -17.67 -3.47 -5.77
CA ARG A 90 -16.59 -2.60 -6.24
C ARG A 90 -16.58 -1.23 -5.57
N MET A 91 -17.74 -0.67 -5.25
CA MET A 91 -17.84 0.62 -4.56
C MET A 91 -17.20 0.59 -3.15
N GLN A 92 -17.34 -0.52 -2.43
CA GLN A 92 -16.74 -0.65 -1.09
C GLN A 92 -15.22 -0.85 -1.18
N ALA A 93 -14.75 -1.62 -2.15
CA ALA A 93 -13.32 -1.77 -2.44
C ALA A 93 -12.67 -0.43 -2.79
N ASN A 94 -13.27 0.34 -3.71
CA ASN A 94 -12.79 1.67 -4.07
C ASN A 94 -12.76 2.62 -2.86
N ARG A 95 -13.79 2.56 -1.99
CA ARG A 95 -13.81 3.36 -0.76
C ARG A 95 -12.67 2.99 0.18
N ALA A 96 -12.37 1.70 0.36
CA ALA A 96 -11.26 1.25 1.23
C ALA A 96 -9.91 1.76 0.70
N VAL A 97 -9.68 1.71 -0.60
CA VAL A 97 -8.46 2.26 -1.24
C VAL A 97 -8.35 3.77 -1.03
N ILE A 98 -9.44 4.52 -1.25
CA ILE A 98 -9.47 5.98 -1.01
C ILE A 98 -9.19 6.31 0.46
N ILE A 99 -9.76 5.55 1.39
CA ILE A 99 -9.47 5.71 2.82
C ILE A 99 -7.99 5.46 3.09
N GLY A 100 -7.39 4.41 2.52
CA GLY A 100 -5.95 4.14 2.66
C GLY A 100 -5.06 5.28 2.14
N PHE A 101 -5.42 5.88 1.01
CA PHE A 101 -4.75 7.08 0.51
C PHE A 101 -4.93 8.29 1.42
N ALA A 102 -6.15 8.56 1.89
CA ALA A 102 -6.42 9.66 2.80
C ALA A 102 -5.62 9.51 4.11
N VAL A 103 -5.58 8.30 4.67
CA VAL A 103 -4.76 7.99 5.84
C VAL A 103 -3.28 8.21 5.54
N SER A 104 -2.78 7.80 4.36
CA SER A 104 -1.38 8.03 3.98
C SER A 104 -1.03 9.52 3.88
N VAL A 105 -1.93 10.35 3.34
CA VAL A 105 -1.76 11.81 3.30
C VAL A 105 -1.73 12.38 4.72
N ILE A 106 -2.63 11.93 5.60
CA ILE A 106 -2.64 12.32 7.01
C ILE A 106 -1.32 11.92 7.68
N THR A 107 -0.81 10.72 7.43
CA THR A 107 0.48 10.26 7.97
C THR A 107 1.62 11.16 7.52
N VAL A 108 1.70 11.51 6.24
CA VAL A 108 2.71 12.45 5.72
C VAL A 108 2.59 13.80 6.42
N LEU A 109 1.38 14.36 6.52
CA LEU A 109 1.15 15.66 7.16
C LEU A 109 1.55 15.64 8.64
N MET A 110 1.15 14.62 9.38
CA MET A 110 1.45 14.48 10.81
C MET A 110 2.94 14.28 11.05
N LEU A 111 3.62 13.47 10.22
CA LEU A 111 5.07 13.31 10.31
C LEU A 111 5.80 14.61 9.94
N SER A 112 5.33 15.37 8.95
CA SER A 112 5.94 16.67 8.60
C SER A 112 5.86 17.65 9.77
N ILE A 113 4.72 17.71 10.45
CA ILE A 113 4.58 18.49 11.68
C ILE A 113 5.50 17.95 12.78
N ALA A 114 5.64 16.61 12.89
CA ALA A 114 6.53 15.99 13.87
C ALA A 114 8.00 16.42 13.70
N LEU A 115 8.47 16.67 12.47
CA LEU A 115 9.83 17.15 12.22
C LEU A 115 10.09 18.59 12.70
N GLU A 116 9.05 19.41 12.90
CA GLU A 116 9.23 20.75 13.44
C GLU A 116 9.54 20.74 14.94
N PHE A 117 9.25 19.63 15.63
CA PHE A 117 9.66 19.46 17.02
C PHE A 117 11.17 19.19 17.09
N GLN A 118 11.87 20.06 17.83
CA GLN A 118 13.31 19.95 18.02
C GLN A 118 13.65 18.73 18.88
N PRO A 119 14.74 17.99 18.56
CA PRO A 119 15.21 16.90 19.42
C PRO A 119 15.67 17.44 20.78
N THR A 120 15.54 16.61 21.82
CA THR A 120 15.98 16.97 23.17
C THR A 120 17.49 17.27 23.23
N THR A 121 17.87 18.20 24.11
CA THR A 121 19.26 18.57 24.39
C THR A 121 19.86 17.84 25.58
N ASP A 122 19.09 16.97 26.27
CA ASP A 122 19.60 16.17 27.39
C ASP A 122 20.77 15.26 26.91
N PRO A 123 21.97 15.37 27.49
CA PRO A 123 23.14 14.59 27.09
C PRO A 123 22.91 13.07 27.06
N LYS A 124 22.01 12.53 27.90
CA LYS A 124 21.74 11.09 27.97
C LYS A 124 20.94 10.57 26.77
N THR A 125 20.16 11.43 26.11
CA THR A 125 19.18 11.02 25.07
C THR A 125 19.31 11.81 23.76
N ALA A 126 20.07 12.91 23.74
CA ALA A 126 20.23 13.79 22.59
C ALA A 126 20.78 13.09 21.33
N ALA A 127 21.66 12.10 21.49
CA ALA A 127 22.17 11.33 20.35
C ALA A 127 21.07 10.46 19.71
N LEU A 128 20.30 9.75 20.53
CA LEU A 128 19.19 8.91 20.06
C LEU A 128 18.10 9.76 19.39
N SER A 129 17.70 10.88 20.01
CA SER A 129 16.67 11.75 19.44
C SER A 129 17.09 12.34 18.10
N ARG A 130 18.35 12.76 17.93
CA ARG A 130 18.84 13.24 16.63
C ARG A 130 18.81 12.14 15.56
N ASN A 131 19.25 10.93 15.89
CA ASN A 131 19.22 9.80 14.94
C ASN A 131 17.78 9.46 14.49
N ILE A 132 16.80 9.52 15.40
CA ILE A 132 15.39 9.28 15.07
C ILE A 132 14.83 10.41 14.20
N GLN A 133 15.18 11.66 14.51
CA GLN A 133 14.81 12.83 13.70
C GLN A 133 15.30 12.69 12.26
N ASP A 134 16.58 12.33 12.08
CA ASP A 134 17.18 12.14 10.76
C ASP A 134 16.53 10.99 9.99
N ALA A 135 16.14 9.91 10.69
CA ALA A 135 15.41 8.80 10.08
C ALA A 135 14.01 9.22 9.60
N PHE A 136 13.27 9.99 10.40
CA PHE A 136 11.97 10.55 9.99
C PHE A 136 12.12 11.49 8.80
N ALA A 137 13.14 12.37 8.80
CA ALA A 137 13.43 13.27 7.69
C ALA A 137 13.73 12.49 6.40
N THR A 138 14.49 11.40 6.52
CA THR A 138 14.80 10.51 5.39
C THR A 138 13.53 9.87 4.82
N ILE A 139 12.68 9.28 5.66
CA ILE A 139 11.43 8.65 5.23
C ILE A 139 10.49 9.68 4.56
N LEU A 140 10.36 10.87 5.16
CA LEU A 140 9.51 11.94 4.66
C LEU A 140 10.00 12.60 3.38
N ASN A 141 11.28 12.54 3.04
CA ASN A 141 11.74 13.11 1.77
C ASN A 141 11.20 12.28 0.57
N PHE A 142 11.01 10.98 0.77
CA PHE A 142 10.53 10.06 -0.26
C PHE A 142 9.01 9.86 -0.22
N THR A 143 8.43 9.65 0.96
CA THR A 143 7.03 9.21 1.13
C THR A 143 5.99 10.12 0.43
N PRO A 144 6.05 11.46 0.47
CA PRO A 144 5.09 12.33 -0.20
C PRO A 144 5.04 12.07 -1.71
N ARG A 145 6.20 11.87 -2.35
CA ARG A 145 6.27 11.60 -3.80
C ARG A 145 5.55 10.30 -4.15
N PHE A 146 5.73 9.25 -3.34
CA PHE A 146 5.01 7.98 -3.50
C PHE A 146 3.51 8.13 -3.31
N VAL A 147 3.08 8.81 -2.23
CA VAL A 147 1.66 9.00 -1.92
C VAL A 147 0.97 9.84 -2.99
N PHE A 148 1.52 11.00 -3.36
CA PHE A 148 0.92 11.86 -4.37
C PHE A 148 0.97 11.24 -5.78
N GLY A 149 2.08 10.57 -6.14
CA GLY A 149 2.21 9.90 -7.43
C GLY A 149 1.19 8.76 -7.58
N SER A 150 1.03 7.92 -6.57
CA SER A 150 0.06 6.81 -6.58
C SER A 150 -1.39 7.30 -6.52
N LEU A 151 -1.67 8.36 -5.77
CA LEU A 151 -3.00 8.98 -5.76
C LEU A 151 -3.35 9.57 -7.12
N LEU A 152 -2.42 10.28 -7.76
CA LEU A 152 -2.62 10.82 -9.11
C LEU A 152 -2.85 9.71 -10.13
N ALA A 153 -2.01 8.67 -10.11
CA ALA A 153 -2.17 7.51 -10.99
C ALA A 153 -3.55 6.85 -10.78
N TYR A 154 -3.96 6.64 -9.52
CA TYR A 154 -5.27 6.10 -9.18
C TYR A 154 -6.42 6.98 -9.69
N LEU A 155 -6.34 8.30 -9.50
CA LEU A 155 -7.36 9.24 -9.98
C LEU A 155 -7.46 9.27 -11.50
N ILE A 156 -6.33 9.24 -12.21
CA ILE A 156 -6.29 9.18 -13.67
C ILE A 156 -6.92 7.88 -14.16
N SER A 157 -6.50 6.73 -13.61
CA SER A 157 -7.04 5.41 -13.96
C SER A 157 -8.55 5.31 -13.70
N GLN A 158 -9.03 5.77 -12.53
CA GLN A 158 -10.46 5.83 -12.20
C GLN A 158 -11.25 6.75 -13.14
N THR A 159 -10.73 7.95 -13.42
CA THR A 159 -11.40 8.91 -14.29
C THR A 159 -11.51 8.35 -15.71
N PHE A 160 -10.46 7.69 -16.18
CA PHE A 160 -10.46 7.02 -17.47
C PHE A 160 -11.46 5.85 -17.50
N ASP A 161 -11.53 5.01 -16.47
CA ASP A 161 -12.52 3.94 -16.37
C ASP A 161 -13.95 4.50 -16.47
N VAL A 162 -14.29 5.53 -15.70
CA VAL A 162 -15.64 6.12 -15.76
C VAL A 162 -15.93 6.70 -17.14
N TRP A 163 -14.98 7.42 -17.73
CA TRP A 163 -15.13 8.00 -19.06
C TRP A 163 -15.33 6.93 -20.14
N PHE A 164 -14.48 5.89 -20.15
CA PHE A 164 -14.52 4.84 -21.17
C PHE A 164 -15.77 3.97 -21.04
N PHE A 165 -16.20 3.68 -19.81
CA PHE A 165 -17.49 3.03 -19.54
C PHE A 165 -18.65 3.80 -20.17
N HIS A 166 -18.70 5.13 -19.99
CA HIS A 166 -19.74 5.96 -20.57
C HIS A 166 -19.62 6.11 -22.09
N TYR A 167 -18.39 6.14 -22.62
CA TYR A 167 -18.15 6.13 -24.07
C TYR A 167 -18.73 4.87 -24.73
N ILE A 168 -18.43 3.68 -24.20
CA ILE A 168 -18.97 2.41 -24.70
C ILE A 168 -20.49 2.38 -24.51
N LYS A 169 -21.02 2.88 -23.38
CA LYS A 169 -22.47 2.96 -23.15
C LYS A 169 -23.19 3.77 -24.23
N ARG A 170 -22.66 4.94 -24.64
CA ARG A 170 -23.24 5.77 -25.71
C ARG A 170 -23.13 5.10 -27.08
N ARG A 171 -22.02 4.41 -27.35
CA ARG A 171 -21.78 3.70 -28.63
C ARG A 171 -22.60 2.43 -28.81
N THR A 172 -22.94 1.75 -27.71
CA THR A 172 -23.68 0.48 -27.73
C THR A 172 -25.18 0.66 -27.45
N ASP A 173 -25.66 1.90 -27.37
CA ASP A 173 -27.05 2.23 -27.03
C ASP A 173 -27.53 1.51 -25.75
N GLY A 174 -26.59 1.31 -24.82
CA GLY A 174 -26.80 0.59 -23.56
C GLY A 174 -26.89 -0.94 -23.65
N ARG A 175 -26.80 -1.56 -24.84
CA ARG A 175 -27.13 -2.98 -25.06
C ARG A 175 -26.13 -4.01 -24.48
N TYR A 176 -24.89 -3.62 -24.18
CA TYR A 176 -23.85 -4.56 -23.72
C TYR A 176 -23.17 -4.13 -22.41
N LEU A 177 -23.82 -4.44 -21.28
CA LEU A 177 -23.37 -4.09 -19.94
C LEU A 177 -22.05 -4.79 -19.55
N TRP A 178 -21.87 -6.04 -19.98
CA TRP A 178 -20.67 -6.84 -19.74
C TRP A 178 -19.47 -6.30 -20.55
N LEU A 179 -19.68 -5.98 -21.83
CA LEU A 179 -18.63 -5.50 -22.73
C LEU A 179 -18.02 -4.19 -22.21
N ARG A 180 -18.85 -3.22 -21.81
CA ARG A 180 -18.37 -1.93 -21.28
C ARG A 180 -17.68 -2.04 -19.92
N ASN A 181 -18.07 -2.99 -19.07
CA ASN A 181 -17.45 -3.14 -17.76
C ASN A 181 -16.03 -3.72 -17.90
N ASN A 182 -15.88 -4.79 -18.69
CA ASN A 182 -14.59 -5.45 -18.87
C ASN A 182 -13.60 -4.61 -19.68
N LEU A 183 -14.01 -4.03 -20.81
CA LEU A 183 -13.12 -3.21 -21.64
C LEU A 183 -12.65 -1.95 -20.92
N SER A 184 -13.51 -1.36 -20.08
CA SER A 184 -13.16 -0.20 -19.27
C SER A 184 -12.16 -0.52 -18.19
N THR A 185 -12.38 -1.60 -17.44
CA THR A 185 -11.44 -2.02 -16.40
C THR A 185 -10.11 -2.47 -16.98
N MET A 186 -10.10 -3.17 -18.13
CA MET A 186 -8.84 -3.55 -18.78
C MET A 186 -8.05 -2.33 -19.25
N ALA A 187 -8.73 -1.36 -19.88
CA ALA A 187 -8.06 -0.17 -20.39
C ALA A 187 -7.58 0.77 -19.27
N SER A 188 -8.27 0.82 -18.13
CA SER A 188 -7.82 1.61 -16.98
C SER A 188 -6.62 1.00 -16.25
N GLN A 189 -6.45 -0.32 -16.27
CA GLN A 189 -5.31 -1.00 -15.63
C GLN A 189 -4.02 -0.93 -16.47
N ILE A 190 -4.13 -0.58 -17.76
CA ILE A 190 -2.98 -0.38 -18.67
C ILE A 190 -2.36 1.01 -18.47
N ILE A 191 -3.12 1.97 -17.93
CA ILE A 191 -2.73 3.36 -17.69
C ILE A 191 -2.16 3.51 -16.28
#